data_AF-A7S2I6-F1
#
_entry.id   AF-A7S2I6-F1
#
_cell.length_a   1.000
_cell.length_b   1.000
_cell.length_c   1.000
_cell.angle_alpha   90.00
_cell.angle_beta   90.00
_cell.angle_gamma   90.00
#
_symmetry.space_group_name_H-M   'P 1'
#
loop_
_entity.id
_entity.type
_entity.pdbx_description
1 polymer ?
#
loop_
_entity_poly.entity_id
_entity_poly.type
_entity_poly.pdbx_seq_one_letter_code
_entity_poly.pdbx_strand_id
1 'polypeptide(L)'
;MTYQPGDLIWAKMRGYPHWPARIDLAAKDEVIPAKKYPIFFYGTHETAVMLPKDLFPYEKHKHKFAKPCKRKGFMEALEEIVKNPKIK
;
A
#
# COMPACT_ATOMS: atom_id res chain seq x y z
N MET A 1 0.54 5.75 15.68
CA MET A 1 1.24 4.62 15.04
C MET A 1 2.16 5.22 14.00
N THR A 2 3.43 4.84 14.02
CA THR A 2 4.44 5.29 13.06
C THR A 2 4.76 4.11 12.15
N TYR A 3 4.75 4.32 10.84
CA TYR A 3 5.08 3.30 9.86
C TYR A 3 6.55 3.35 9.46
N GLN A 4 7.08 2.22 9.01
CA GLN A 4 8.46 2.06 8.53
C GLN A 4 8.50 1.41 7.14
N PRO A 5 9.55 1.66 6.33
CA PRO A 5 9.73 1.00 5.04
C PRO A 5 9.61 -0.53 5.15
N GLY A 6 8.84 -1.12 4.25
CA GLY A 6 8.51 -2.55 4.24
C GLY A 6 7.25 -2.92 5.02
N ASP A 7 6.67 -2.03 5.83
CA ASP A 7 5.40 -2.31 6.51
C ASP A 7 4.29 -2.57 5.50
N LEU A 8 3.61 -3.70 5.66
CA LEU A 8 2.46 -4.07 4.85
C LEU A 8 1.21 -3.35 5.33
N ILE A 9 0.50 -2.72 4.40
CA ILE A 9 -0.66 -1.89 4.69
C ILE A 9 -1.78 -2.09 3.66
N TRP A 10 -2.94 -1.56 4.01
CA TRP A 10 -3.96 -1.15 3.08
C TRP A 10 -3.89 0.36 2.91
N ALA A 11 -3.81 0.84 1.67
CA ALA A 11 -3.85 2.25 1.35
C ALA A 11 -5.22 2.64 0.79
N LYS A 12 -5.77 3.77 1.23
CA LYS A 12 -7.08 4.26 0.79
C LYS A 12 -6.97 5.52 -0.06
N MET A 13 -7.18 5.37 -1.37
CA MET A 13 -7.33 6.52 -2.29
C MET A 13 -8.80 6.83 -2.58
N ARG A 14 -9.12 8.08 -2.90
CA ARG A 14 -10.48 8.48 -3.29
C ARG A 14 -10.90 7.76 -4.58
N GLY A 15 -12.07 7.13 -4.59
CA GLY A 15 -12.59 6.39 -5.77
C GLY A 15 -12.10 4.95 -5.94
N TYR A 16 -11.14 4.51 -5.11
CA TYR A 16 -10.59 3.15 -5.12
C TYR A 16 -10.97 2.39 -3.85
N PRO A 17 -11.01 1.03 -3.88
CA PRO A 17 -11.10 0.24 -2.66
C PRO A 17 -9.87 0.48 -1.77
N HIS A 18 -9.88 -0.09 -0.56
CA HIS A 18 -8.65 -0.21 0.22
C HIS A 18 -7.72 -1.16 -0.54
N TRP A 19 -6.56 -0.66 -0.97
CA TRP A 19 -5.66 -1.36 -1.87
C TRP A 19 -4.49 -1.98 -1.11
N PRO A 20 -4.08 -3.24 -1.40
CA PRO A 20 -2.89 -3.83 -0.82
C PRO A 20 -1.64 -3.05 -1.21
N ALA A 21 -0.86 -2.62 -0.23
CA ALA A 21 0.31 -1.76 -0.46
C ALA A 21 1.40 -2.02 0.59
N ARG A 22 2.57 -1.40 0.39
CA ARG A 22 3.61 -1.31 1.41
C ARG A 22 4.14 0.10 1.52
N ILE A 23 4.72 0.43 2.67
CA ILE A 23 5.56 1.61 2.80
C ILE A 23 6.84 1.36 2.02
N ASP A 24 7.19 2.27 1.11
CA ASP A 24 8.42 2.15 0.33
C ASP A 24 9.57 2.94 0.98
N LEU A 25 10.76 2.82 0.41
CA LEU A 25 11.84 3.78 0.64
C LEU A 25 11.62 4.99 -0.25
N ALA A 26 11.85 6.19 0.29
CA ALA A 26 11.93 7.39 -0.55
C ALA A 26 13.02 7.19 -1.60
N ALA A 27 12.76 7.61 -2.85
CA ALA A 27 13.82 7.62 -3.85
C ALA A 27 14.95 8.56 -3.41
N LYS A 28 16.18 8.30 -3.90
CA LYS A 28 17.42 8.96 -3.42
C LYS A 28 17.34 10.49 -3.39
N ASP A 29 16.61 11.08 -4.34
CA ASP A 29 16.47 12.53 -4.49
C ASP A 29 15.02 13.01 -4.24
N GLU A 30 14.15 12.15 -3.72
CA GLU A 30 12.76 12.48 -3.43
C GLU A 30 12.60 13.04 -2.02
N VAL A 31 12.12 14.28 -1.94
CA VAL A 31 11.78 14.92 -0.67
C VAL A 31 10.36 14.53 -0.27
N ILE A 32 10.24 13.58 0.66
CA ILE A 32 8.95 13.24 1.26
C ILE A 32 8.56 14.30 2.28
N PRO A 33 7.40 14.97 2.13
CA PRO A 33 6.93 15.94 3.11
C PRO A 33 6.80 15.32 4.50
N ALA A 34 7.10 16.12 5.52
CA ALA A 34 6.94 15.69 6.91
C ALA A 34 5.53 15.11 7.15
N LYS A 35 5.46 14.00 7.88
CA LYS A 35 4.21 13.28 8.21
C LYS A 35 3.51 12.59 7.03
N LYS A 36 4.18 12.41 5.89
CA LYS A 36 3.72 11.54 4.80
C LYS A 36 4.65 10.34 4.63
N TYR A 37 4.16 9.34 3.93
CA TYR A 37 4.90 8.11 3.63
C TYR A 37 4.86 7.83 2.13
N PRO A 38 5.99 7.43 1.51
CA PRO A 38 5.98 6.88 0.16
C PRO A 38 5.38 5.46 0.22
N ILE A 39 4.48 5.19 -0.71
CA ILE A 39 3.67 3.97 -0.78
C ILE A 39 3.89 3.33 -2.13
N PHE A 40 4.08 2.01 -2.13
CA PHE A 40 4.05 1.16 -3.31
C PHE A 40 2.76 0.34 -3.32
N PHE A 41 2.01 0.38 -4.42
CA PHE A 41 0.78 -0.40 -4.59
C PHE A 41 1.06 -1.70 -5.34
N TYR A 42 0.72 -2.83 -4.74
CA TYR A 42 0.85 -4.14 -5.41
C TYR A 42 -0.12 -4.25 -6.59
N GLY A 43 0.20 -5.12 -7.55
CA GLY A 43 -0.55 -5.41 -8.76
C GLY A 43 -0.54 -4.32 -9.83
N THR A 44 -0.40 -3.04 -9.46
CA THR A 44 -0.19 -1.94 -10.43
C THR A 44 1.24 -1.41 -10.43
N HIS A 45 1.97 -1.62 -9.34
CA HIS A 45 3.33 -1.12 -9.10
C HIS A 45 3.44 0.41 -9.19
N GLU A 46 2.30 1.09 -9.08
CA GLU A 46 2.24 2.54 -8.96
C GLU A 46 2.74 2.96 -7.58
N THR A 47 3.18 4.22 -7.47
CA THR A 47 3.63 4.81 -6.21
C THR A 47 2.86 6.09 -5.89
N ALA A 48 2.75 6.40 -4.60
CA ALA A 48 2.19 7.68 -4.15
C ALA A 48 2.75 8.09 -2.78
N VAL A 49 2.61 9.36 -2.45
CA VAL A 49 2.97 9.89 -1.12
C VAL A 49 1.70 10.20 -0.34
N MET A 50 1.44 9.46 0.73
CA MET A 50 0.15 9.46 1.44
C MET A 50 0.26 9.84 2.91
N LEU A 51 -0.85 10.33 3.47
CA LEU A 51 -0.97 10.66 4.89
C LEU A 51 -1.29 9.40 5.71
N PRO A 52 -0.79 9.28 6.95
CA PRO A 52 -1.05 8.12 7.81
C PRO A 52 -2.53 7.84 8.10
N LYS A 53 -3.41 8.84 7.99
CA LYS A 53 -4.87 8.66 8.17
C LYS A 53 -5.50 7.76 7.12
N ASP A 54 -4.85 7.63 5.95
CA ASP A 54 -5.32 6.86 4.80
C ASP A 54 -4.62 5.49 4.71
N LEU A 55 -3.82 5.14 5.72
CA LEU A 55 -3.03 3.90 5.79
C LEU A 55 -3.51 3.04 6.97
N PHE A 56 -3.74 1.76 6.70
CA PHE A 56 -4.26 0.81 7.69
C PHE A 56 -3.35 -0.41 7.74
N PRO A 57 -2.99 -0.94 8.93
CA PRO A 57 -2.12 -2.12 9.00
C PRO A 57 -2.75 -3.33 8.30
N TYR A 58 -1.98 -4.02 7.45
CA TYR A 58 -2.49 -5.07 6.57
C TYR A 58 -3.19 -6.19 7.34
N GLU A 59 -2.47 -6.85 8.27
CA GLU A 59 -2.97 -8.01 9.02
C GLU A 59 -4.24 -7.69 9.82
N LYS A 60 -4.30 -6.51 10.45
CA LYS A 60 -5.45 -6.10 11.27
C LYS A 60 -6.74 -5.95 10.46
N HIS A 61 -6.64 -5.57 9.19
CA HIS A 61 -7.80 -5.26 8.35
C HIS A 61 -8.00 -6.23 7.19
N LYS A 62 -7.17 -7.29 7.09
CA LYS A 62 -7.21 -8.27 6.01
C LYS A 62 -8.60 -8.86 5.81
N HIS A 63 -9.24 -9.32 6.89
CA HIS A 63 -10.60 -9.87 6.85
C HIS A 63 -11.66 -8.89 6.29
N LYS A 64 -11.45 -7.59 6.46
CA LYS A 64 -12.39 -6.54 6.05
C LYS A 64 -12.18 -6.12 4.61
N PHE A 65 -10.92 -6.00 4.18
CA PHE A 65 -10.54 -5.36 2.92
C PHE A 65 -10.12 -6.34 1.82
N ALA A 66 -9.70 -7.57 2.14
CA ALA A 66 -9.36 -8.61 1.16
C ALA A 66 -10.60 -9.26 0.51
N LYS A 67 -11.55 -8.44 0.06
CA LYS A 67 -12.75 -8.88 -0.65
C LYS A 67 -12.53 -8.73 -2.15
N PRO A 68 -12.97 -9.69 -2.98
CA PRO A 68 -12.83 -9.57 -4.43
C PRO A 68 -13.34 -8.24 -4.97
N CYS A 69 -12.53 -7.57 -5.78
CA CYS A 69 -12.86 -6.32 -6.44
C CYS A 69 -12.65 -6.47 -7.95
N LYS A 70 -13.57 -5.90 -8.77
CA LYS A 70 -13.47 -5.94 -10.24
C LYS A 70 -12.41 -4.98 -10.81
N ARG A 71 -11.71 -4.22 -9.96
CA ARG A 71 -10.64 -3.31 -10.40
C ARG A 71 -9.46 -4.15 -10.91
N LYS A 72 -8.98 -3.83 -12.11
CA LYS A 72 -7.79 -4.46 -12.71
C LYS A 72 -6.61 -4.34 -11.75
N GLY A 73 -5.84 -5.42 -11.59
CA GLY A 73 -4.68 -5.49 -10.69
C GLY A 73 -5.03 -5.79 -9.23
N PHE A 74 -6.29 -5.74 -8.79
CA PHE A 74 -6.60 -5.93 -7.36
C PHE A 74 -6.38 -7.37 -6.88
N MET A 75 -6.77 -8.38 -7.67
CA MET A 75 -6.51 -9.78 -7.30
C MET A 75 -5.01 -10.08 -7.28
N GLU A 76 -4.28 -9.61 -8.28
CA GLU A 76 -2.82 -9.69 -8.35
C GLU A 76 -2.17 -9.02 -7.14
N ALA A 77 -2.67 -7.85 -6.73
CA ALA A 77 -2.20 -7.15 -5.54
C ALA A 77 -2.35 -7.99 -4.25
N LEU A 78 -3.45 -8.73 -4.11
CA LEU A 78 -3.67 -9.63 -2.97
C LEU A 78 -2.74 -10.83 -2.99
N GLU A 79 -2.35 -11.29 -4.16
CA GLU A 79 -1.43 -12.41 -4.33
C GLU A 79 0.02 -11.98 -4.09
N GLU A 80 0.46 -10.88 -4.71
CA GLU A 80 1.81 -10.34 -4.60
C GLU A 80 2.17 -9.99 -3.15
N ILE A 81 1.27 -9.33 -2.41
CA ILE A 81 1.55 -8.94 -1.02
C ILE A 81 1.83 -10.16 -0.11
N VAL A 82 1.31 -11.34 -0.46
CA VAL A 82 1.55 -12.58 0.30
C VAL A 82 2.76 -13.33 -0.25
N LYS A 83 2.86 -13.49 -1.57
CA LYS A 83 3.89 -14.34 -2.20
C LYS A 83 5.21 -13.64 -2.41
N ASN A 84 5.18 -12.34 -2.73
CA ASN A 84 6.37 -11.54 -3.02
C ASN A 84 6.25 -10.10 -2.48
N PRO A 85 6.19 -9.90 -1.16
CA PRO A 85 6.02 -8.57 -0.56
C PRO A 85 7.18 -7.60 -0.83
N LYS A 86 8.31 -8.08 -1.36
CA LYS A 86 9.49 -7.27 -1.69
C LYS A 86 9.68 -7.08 -3.19
N ILE A 87 8.66 -7.41 -4.01
CA ILE A 87 8.70 -7.20 -5.45
C ILE A 87 8.97 -5.74 -5.77
N LYS A 88 9.87 -5.47 -6.71
CA LYS A 88 10.19 -4.12 -7.18
C LYS A 88 9.52 -3.86 -8.51
#